data_AF-A0A3P7G640-F1
#
_entry.id   AF-A0A3P7G640-F1
#
_cell.length_a   1.000
_cell.length_b   1.000
_cell.length_c   1.000
_cell.angle_alpha   90.00
_cell.angle_beta   90.00
_cell.angle_gamma   90.00
#
_symmetry.space_group_name_H-M   'P 1'
#
loop_
_entity.id
_entity.type
_entity.pdbx_description
1 polymer ?
#
loop_
_entity_poly.entity_id
_entity_poly.type
_entity_poly.pdbx_seq_one_letter_code
_entity_poly.pdbx_strand_id
1 'polypeptide(L)'
;MARWENKTPGNSKHPTKHDSPTSLSNSICTTRIEKPGETLLLCRGINVFNPKQPQRKLKTLALFDIGSQLSFISRKLSHQLGLSESETQIMKISPFGTNKPKLCPTTSAQL
;
A
#
# COMPACT_ATOMS: atom_id res chain seq x y z
N MET A 1 -10.54 -5.65 -6.19
CA MET A 1 -11.02 -4.80 -5.08
C MET A 1 -10.81 -5.58 -3.79
N ALA A 2 -9.80 -5.27 -2.98
CA ALA A 2 -9.59 -5.96 -1.71
C ALA A 2 -10.45 -5.28 -0.63
N ARG A 3 -11.43 -6.01 -0.08
CA ARG A 3 -12.29 -5.54 1.01
C ARG A 3 -11.53 -5.74 2.33
N TRP A 4 -11.15 -4.66 2.98
CA TRP A 4 -10.66 -4.69 4.36
C TRP A 4 -11.86 -4.61 5.30
N GLU A 5 -12.08 -5.65 6.12
CA GLU A 5 -13.06 -5.62 7.20
C GLU A 5 -12.39 -5.12 8.49
N ASN A 6 -12.83 -3.97 9.00
CA ASN A 6 -12.49 -3.54 10.35
C ASN A 6 -13.36 -4.29 11.34
N LYS A 7 -12.74 -5.11 12.18
CA LYS A 7 -13.41 -5.80 13.29
C LYS A 7 -13.67 -4.78 14.42
N THR A 8 -14.93 -4.38 14.60
CA THR A 8 -15.39 -3.56 15.74
C THR A 8 -15.25 -4.34 17.06
N PRO A 9 -14.61 -3.79 18.11
CA PRO A 9 -14.78 -4.29 19.47
C PRO A 9 -16.13 -3.82 20.01
N GLY A 10 -16.94 -4.75 20.52
CA GLY A 10 -18.27 -4.48 21.07
C GLY A 10 -18.28 -3.91 22.49
N ASN A 11 -19.40 -3.23 22.78
CA ASN A 11 -20.03 -2.89 24.06
C ASN A 11 -19.29 -2.04 25.13
N SER A 12 -19.54 -0.73 25.01
CA SER A 12 -19.90 0.26 26.03
C SER A 12 -19.89 -0.14 27.52
N LYS A 13 -18.99 0.50 28.28
CA LYS A 13 -19.30 1.24 29.52
C LYS A 13 -18.45 2.52 29.55
N HIS A 14 -19.11 3.67 29.54
CA HIS A 14 -18.53 5.03 29.62
C HIS A 14 -17.81 5.24 30.97
N PRO A 15 -16.69 6.00 31.04
CA PRO A 15 -16.85 7.42 31.38
C PRO A 15 -15.89 8.39 30.66
N THR A 16 -16.48 9.41 30.04
CA THR A 16 -16.04 10.83 29.98
C THR A 16 -14.54 11.11 30.11
N LYS A 17 -13.83 11.27 28.98
CA LYS A 17 -12.76 12.28 28.84
C LYS A 17 -12.82 12.86 27.43
N HIS A 18 -12.71 14.18 27.36
CA HIS A 18 -12.69 15.00 26.15
C HIS A 18 -11.79 14.39 25.06
N ASP A 19 -12.38 13.87 23.99
CA ASP A 19 -11.65 13.52 22.77
C ASP A 19 -11.41 14.81 21.97
N SER A 20 -10.23 15.38 22.19
CA SER A 20 -9.64 16.34 21.26
C SER A 20 -9.58 15.70 19.87
N PRO A 21 -10.00 16.36 18.79
CA PRO A 21 -9.83 15.79 17.46
C PRO A 21 -8.33 15.59 17.24
N THR A 22 -7.91 14.35 17.02
CA THR A 22 -6.56 14.04 16.55
C THR A 22 -6.40 14.71 15.19
N SER A 23 -5.92 15.96 15.18
CA SER A 23 -5.54 16.65 13.96
C SER A 23 -4.24 15.99 13.49
N LEU A 24 -4.33 15.28 12.37
CA LEU A 24 -3.15 14.84 11.64
C LEU A 24 -2.53 16.08 10.99
N SER A 25 -1.73 16.81 11.76
CA SER A 25 -0.91 17.92 11.27
C SER A 25 0.36 17.35 10.64
N ASN A 26 0.33 17.13 9.33
CA ASN A 26 1.55 16.90 8.55
C ASN A 26 2.15 18.26 8.16
N SER A 27 2.70 18.99 9.13
CA SER A 27 3.50 20.19 8.84
C SER A 27 4.96 19.78 8.62
N ILE A 28 5.35 19.62 7.35
CA ILE A 28 6.76 19.65 6.97
C ILE A 28 7.05 21.06 6.47
N CYS A 29 7.29 21.97 7.41
CA CYS A 29 7.93 23.25 7.12
C CYS A 29 9.44 23.01 7.07
N THR A 30 9.98 22.60 5.93
CA THR A 30 11.43 22.59 5.71
C THR A 30 11.84 23.88 5.01
N THR A 31 12.57 24.71 5.75
CA THR A 31 13.43 25.77 5.22
C THR A 31 14.17 25.25 3.98
N ARG A 32 14.05 25.99 2.86
CA ARG A 32 14.74 25.73 1.59
C ARG A 32 16.25 25.65 1.83
N ILE A 33 16.76 24.43 1.96
CA ILE A 33 18.16 24.10 1.73
C ILE A 33 18.14 23.29 0.43
N GLU A 34 18.92 23.71 -0.57
CA GLU A 34 19.06 23.06 -1.88
C GLU A 34 19.77 21.69 -1.78
N LYS A 35 19.22 20.79 -0.96
CA LYS A 35 19.53 19.37 -1.03
C LYS A 35 18.55 18.73 -2.02
N PRO A 36 18.97 17.71 -2.80
CA PRO A 36 18.03 16.87 -3.54
C PRO A 36 16.91 16.49 -2.58
N GLY A 37 15.68 16.91 -2.88
CA GLY A 37 14.57 16.80 -1.94
C GLY A 37 14.36 15.34 -1.55
N GLU A 38 14.56 15.00 -0.28
CA GLU A 38 14.21 13.69 0.23
C GLU A 38 12.68 13.58 0.25
N THR A 39 12.14 12.67 -0.56
CA THR A 39 10.71 12.37 -0.54
C THR A 39 10.49 11.15 0.33
N LEU A 40 9.82 11.34 1.47
CA LEU A 40 9.40 10.25 2.33
C LEU A 40 8.14 9.60 1.75
N LEU A 41 8.15 8.28 1.62
CA LEU A 41 7.01 7.50 1.17
C LEU A 41 6.32 6.84 2.36
N LEU A 42 4.99 6.87 2.39
CA LEU A 42 4.21 6.23 3.45
C LEU A 42 4.16 4.71 3.23
N CYS A 43 4.99 4.00 3.99
CA CYS A 43 5.05 2.55 3.97
C CYS A 43 4.59 1.96 5.31
N ARG A 44 3.89 0.82 5.28
CA ARG A 44 3.55 0.05 6.48
C ARG A 44 3.89 -1.43 6.29
N GLY A 45 4.41 -2.04 7.35
CA GLY A 45 4.47 -3.50 7.44
C GLY A 45 3.07 -4.10 7.46
N ILE A 46 2.78 -5.02 6.54
CA ILE A 46 1.51 -5.74 6.44
C ILE A 46 1.74 -7.25 6.41
N ASN A 47 0.73 -8.00 6.82
CA ASN A 47 0.66 -9.44 6.56
C ASN A 47 -0.18 -9.66 5.30
N VAL A 48 0.36 -10.37 4.33
CA VAL A 48 -0.34 -10.80 3.12
C VAL A 48 -0.43 -12.31 3.09
N PHE A 49 -1.51 -12.86 2.55
CA PHE A 49 -1.69 -14.29 2.38
C PHE A 49 -2.43 -14.58 1.08
N ASN A 50 -2.28 -15.80 0.56
CA ASN A 50 -3.06 -16.29 -0.56
C ASN A 50 -4.43 -16.80 -0.02
N PRO A 51 -5.58 -16.24 -0.43
CA PRO A 51 -6.90 -16.68 0.05
C PRO A 51 -7.22 -18.14 -0.28
N LYS A 52 -6.74 -18.67 -1.42
CA LYS A 52 -6.88 -20.09 -1.79
C LYS A 52 -5.95 -21.01 -0.99
N GLN A 53 -4.86 -20.47 -0.45
CA GLN A 53 -3.87 -21.20 0.36
C GLN A 53 -3.43 -20.36 1.56
N PRO A 54 -4.28 -20.20 2.61
CA PRO A 54 -4.01 -19.27 3.71
C PRO A 54 -2.71 -19.53 4.50
N GLN A 55 -2.17 -20.76 4.37
CA GLN A 55 -0.90 -21.17 4.94
C GLN A 55 0.28 -20.39 4.32
N ARG A 56 0.14 -19.95 3.07
CA ARG A 56 1.10 -19.10 2.36
C ARG A 56 0.86 -17.65 2.75
N LYS A 57 1.43 -17.27 3.90
CA LYS A 57 1.39 -15.92 4.46
C LYS A 57 2.79 -15.36 4.68
N LEU A 58 2.96 -14.06 4.45
CA LEU A 58 4.25 -13.37 4.52
C LEU A 58 4.06 -11.98 5.13
N LYS A 59 5.10 -11.50 5.82
CA LYS A 59 5.23 -10.09 6.21
C LYS A 59 5.94 -9.35 5.08
N THR A 60 5.38 -8.22 4.63
CA THR A 60 5.98 -7.36 3.60
C THR A 60 5.73 -5.89 3.92
N LEU A 61 6.44 -4.99 3.24
CA LEU A 61 6.16 -3.55 3.27
C LEU A 61 5.21 -3.21 2.13
N ALA A 62 4.13 -2.49 2.44
CA ALA A 62 3.23 -1.91 1.45
C ALA A 62 3.39 -0.39 1.42
N LEU A 63 3.51 0.15 0.20
CA LEU A 63 3.40 1.57 -0.07
C LEU A 63 1.93 1.96 -0.18
N PHE A 64 1.49 2.94 0.61
CA PHE A 64 0.13 3.47 0.57
C PHE A 64 0.09 4.65 -0.40
N ASP A 65 -0.18 4.35 -1.67
CA ASP A 65 -0.34 5.36 -2.72
C ASP A 65 -1.82 5.63 -2.99
N ILE A 66 -2.34 6.71 -2.42
CA ILE A 66 -3.72 7.16 -2.61
C ILE A 66 -4.00 7.68 -4.03
N GLY A 67 -2.94 8.02 -4.80
CA GLY A 67 -3.06 8.47 -6.18
C GLY A 67 -3.11 7.34 -7.20
N SER A 68 -2.82 6.11 -6.79
CA SER A 68 -2.86 4.95 -7.67
C SER A 68 -4.27 4.40 -7.84
N GLN A 69 -4.69 4.18 -9.09
CA GLN A 69 -5.97 3.56 -9.43
C GLN A 69 -5.97 2.03 -9.25
N LEU A 70 -4.79 1.43 -9.19
CA LEU A 70 -4.59 -0.02 -9.09
C LEU A 70 -3.61 -0.35 -7.97
N SER A 71 -3.67 -1.59 -7.48
CA SER A 71 -2.69 -2.12 -6.53
C SER A 71 -1.76 -3.10 -7.22
N PHE A 72 -0.48 -3.07 -6.87
CA PHE A 72 0.55 -3.91 -7.49
C PHE A 72 1.28 -4.71 -6.42
N ILE A 73 1.71 -5.90 -6.81
CA ILE A 73 2.67 -6.71 -6.05
C ILE A 73 3.87 -6.99 -6.93
N SER A 74 5.04 -7.19 -6.32
CA SER A 74 6.22 -7.61 -7.07
C SER A 74 6.04 -9.06 -7.55
N ARG A 75 6.69 -9.41 -8.67
CA ARG A 75 6.76 -10.81 -9.14
C ARG A 75 7.30 -11.75 -8.05
N LYS A 76 8.31 -11.30 -7.29
CA LYS A 76 8.85 -12.05 -6.14
C LYS A 76 7.75 -12.37 -5.12
N LEU A 77 6.93 -11.39 -4.75
CA LEU A 77 5.85 -11.60 -3.79
C LEU A 77 4.75 -12.52 -4.36
N SER A 78 4.41 -12.38 -5.65
CA SER A 78 3.48 -13.27 -6.36
C SER A 78 3.93 -14.74 -6.29
N HIS A 79 5.20 -15.02 -6.60
CA HIS A 79 5.76 -16.37 -6.52
C HIS A 79 5.77 -16.92 -5.08
N GLN A 80 6.13 -16.10 -4.09
CA GLN A 80 6.13 -16.53 -2.68
C GLN A 80 4.72 -16.86 -2.17
N LEU A 81 3.69 -16.18 -2.67
CA LEU A 81 2.28 -16.49 -2.43
C LEU A 81 1.75 -17.63 -3.31
N GLY A 82 2.52 -18.01 -4.33
CA GLY A 82 2.20 -18.98 -5.37
C GLY A 82 0.88 -18.69 -6.07
N LEU A 83 0.74 -17.45 -6.51
CA LEU A 83 -0.38 -17.00 -7.36
C LEU A 83 -0.10 -17.41 -8.81
N SER A 84 -1.16 -17.74 -9.55
CA SER A 84 -1.09 -17.94 -10.99
C SER A 84 -1.06 -16.58 -11.69
N GLU A 85 -0.09 -16.39 -12.59
CA GLU A 85 0.02 -15.20 -13.41
C GLU A 85 -0.77 -15.39 -14.71
N SER A 86 -1.53 -14.36 -15.11
CA SER A 86 -2.16 -14.30 -16.44
C SER A 86 -1.15 -14.02 -17.55
N GLU A 87 -1.65 -13.86 -18.77
CA GLU A 87 -0.87 -13.27 -19.86
C GLU A 87 -0.27 -11.90 -19.45
N THR A 88 0.94 -11.64 -19.95
CA THR A 88 1.67 -10.40 -19.69
C THR A 88 1.14 -9.29 -20.58
N GLN A 89 0.81 -8.15 -19.97
CA GLN A 89 0.45 -6.91 -20.65
C GLN A 89 1.46 -5.82 -20.34
N ILE A 90 1.63 -4.86 -21.25
CA ILE A 90 2.47 -3.68 -21.00
C ILE A 90 1.61 -2.59 -20.36
N MET A 91 1.96 -2.20 -19.14
CA MET A 91 1.32 -1.08 -18.44
C MET A 91 2.22 0.15 -18.44
N LYS A 92 1.61 1.32 -18.64
CA LYS A 92 2.29 2.61 -18.57
C LYS A 92 2.13 3.17 -17.14
N ILE A 93 3.21 3.16 -16.35
CA ILE A 93 3.22 3.58 -14.95
C ILE A 93 3.96 4.91 -14.81
N SER A 94 3.37 5.91 -14.17
CA SER A 94 4.01 7.21 -13.88
C SER A 94 4.58 7.19 -12.46
N PRO A 95 5.89 6.99 -12.27
CA PRO A 95 6.47 6.95 -10.92
C PRO A 95 6.67 8.36 -10.35
N PHE A 96 6.93 8.43 -9.04
CA PHE A 96 7.28 9.68 -8.36
C PHE A 96 8.54 10.31 -8.95
N GLY A 97 8.58 11.65 -8.97
CA GLY A 97 9.75 12.43 -9.40
C GLY A 97 9.97 12.51 -10.91
N THR A 98 9.01 12.04 -11.73
CA THR A 98 9.10 12.18 -13.18
C THR A 98 7.74 12.36 -13.84
N ASN A 99 7.71 13.16 -14.91
CA ASN A 99 6.55 13.30 -15.80
C ASN A 99 6.58 12.31 -16.98
N LYS A 100 7.61 11.46 -17.07
CA LYS A 100 7.75 10.46 -18.13
C LYS A 100 7.29 9.10 -17.61
N PRO A 101 6.17 8.56 -18.10
CA PRO A 101 5.73 7.24 -17.66
C PRO A 101 6.67 6.14 -18.17
N LYS A 102 6.86 5.11 -17.36
CA LYS A 102 7.65 3.92 -17.68
C LYS A 102 6.73 2.80 -18.20
N LEU A 103 7.21 2.04 -19.18
CA LEU A 103 6.54 0.84 -19.65
C LEU A 103 6.96 -0.35 -18.78
N CYS A 104 5.98 -1.04 -18.20
CA CYS A 104 6.19 -2.10 -17.23
C CYS A 104 5.41 -3.36 -17.66
N PRO A 105 6.09 -4.46 -18.00
CA PRO A 105 5.44 -5.75 -18.16
C PRO A 105 4.77 -6.16 -16.85
N THR A 106 3.46 -6.37 -16.89
CA THR A 106 2.62 -6.66 -15.72
C THR A 106 1.68 -7.81 -16.05
N THR A 107 1.37 -8.64 -15.06
CA THR A 107 0.39 -9.73 -15.16
C THR A 107 -0.69 -9.52 -14.11
N SER A 108 -1.91 -9.99 -14.38
CA SER A 108 -2.94 -10.04 -13.36
C SER A 108 -2.73 -11.28 -12.50
N ALA A 109 -2.62 -11.09 -11.19
CA ALA A 109 -2.63 -12.20 -10.24
C ALA A 109 -4.08 -12.60 -9.98
N GLN A 110 -4.44 -13.82 -10.36
CA GLN A 110 -5.77 -14.37 -10.04
C GLN A 110 -5.76 -14.95 -8.63
N LEU A 111 -6.65 -14.44 -7.78
CA LEU A 111 -6.92 -14.97 -6.44
C LEU A 111 -7.83 -16.18 -6.51
#